data_AF-A0A9E6V5U7-F1
#
_entry.id   AF-A0A9E6V5U7-F1
#
_cell.length_a   1.000
_cell.length_b   1.000
_cell.length_c   1.000
_cell.angle_alpha   90.00
_cell.angle_beta   90.00
_cell.angle_gamma   90.00
#
_symmetry.space_group_name_H-M   'P 1'
#
loop_
_entity.id
_entity.type
_entity.pdbx_description
1 polymer ?
#
loop_
_entity_poly.entity_id
_entity_poly.type
_entity_poly.pdbx_seq_one_letter_code
_entity_poly.pdbx_strand_id
1 'polypeptide(L)' 'EPCPMCLAAIYWARIDRIVYANTREDAAAIGFDDQLIYDEMPKPLNERLIPIERAEGEAALSVFKAWTEKMDKVRY' A
#
# COMPACT_ATOMS: atom_id res chain seq x y z
N GLU A 1 0.65 9.29 -13.69
CA GLU A 1 -0.30 8.45 -12.97
C GLU A 1 0.39 8.01 -11.68
N PRO A 2 -0.26 8.05 -10.50
CA PRO A 2 0.43 7.69 -9.27
C PRO A 2 0.70 6.20 -9.19
N CYS A 3 1.95 5.79 -8.96
CA CYS A 3 2.29 4.41 -8.65
C CYS A 3 1.53 3.90 -7.41
N PRO A 4 1.50 2.59 -7.12
CA PRO A 4 0.72 2.03 -6.04
C PRO A 4 0.95 2.66 -4.66
N MET A 5 2.21 2.95 -4.32
CA MET A 5 2.56 3.59 -3.06
C MET A 5 1.97 5.00 -2.96
N CYS A 6 2.16 5.81 -4.00
CA CYS A 6 1.64 7.17 -4.06
C CYS A 6 0.11 7.17 -4.03
N LEU A 7 -0.53 6.26 -4.76
CA LEU A 7 -1.98 6.12 -4.77
C LEU A 7 -2.51 5.77 -3.37
N ALA A 8 -1.89 4.81 -2.67
CA ALA A 8 -2.25 4.47 -1.30
C ALA A 8 -2.12 5.68 -0.36
N ALA A 9 -1.01 6.43 -0.47
CA ALA A 9 -0.78 7.63 0.34
C ALA A 9 -1.86 8.70 0.08
N ILE A 10 -2.26 8.91 -1.17
CA ILE A 10 -3.32 9.84 -1.56
C ILE A 10 -4.67 9.45 -0.91
N TYR A 11 -5.01 8.15 -0.90
CA TYR A 11 -6.22 7.66 -0.23
C TYR A 11 -6.17 7.87 1.30
N TRP A 12 -5.04 7.56 1.94
CA TRP A 12 -4.84 7.84 3.36
C TRP A 12 -4.96 9.33 3.70
N ALA A 13 -4.52 10.20 2.79
CA ALA A 13 -4.61 11.65 2.94
C ALA A 13 -5.99 12.24 2.62
N ARG A 14 -6.94 11.43 2.13
CA ARG A 14 -8.32 11.85 1.78
C ARG A 14 -8.36 13.02 0.78
N ILE A 15 -7.49 12.99 -0.23
CA ILE A 15 -7.49 14.00 -1.30
C ILE A 15 -8.65 13.75 -2.25
N ASP A 16 -9.43 14.79 -2.54
CA ASP A 16 -10.68 14.67 -3.32
C ASP A 16 -10.47 14.51 -4.83
N ARG A 17 -9.30 14.91 -5.38
CA ARG A 17 -9.04 14.89 -6.82
C ARG A 17 -7.57 14.67 -7.14
N ILE A 18 -7.32 13.78 -8.10
CA ILE A 18 -6.00 13.54 -8.71
C ILE A 18 -6.05 14.06 -10.15
N VAL A 19 -5.09 14.88 -10.54
CA VAL A 19 -4.85 15.30 -11.93
C VAL A 19 -3.40 14.93 -12.26
N TYR A 20 -3.18 14.18 -13.34
CA TYR A 20 -1.85 13.73 -13.76
C TYR A 20 -1.66 13.95 -15.26
N ALA A 21 -0.40 14.03 -15.70
CA ALA A 21 -0.03 14.26 -17.11
C ALA A 21 0.37 12.94 -17.81
N ASN A 22 1.53 12.38 -17.46
CA ASN A 22 2.01 11.11 -18.03
C ASN A 22 1.31 9.89 -17.43
N THR A 23 1.15 8.81 -18.20
CA THR A 23 0.57 7.55 -17.73
C THR A 23 1.60 6.64 -17.07
N ARG A 24 1.17 5.52 -16.47
CA ARG A 24 2.11 4.50 -15.97
C ARG A 24 2.94 3.88 -17.10
N GLU A 25 2.35 3.75 -18.29
CA GLU A 25 3.01 3.17 -19.47
C GLU A 25 4.11 4.10 -19.99
N ASP A 26 3.89 5.42 -19.96
CA ASP A 26 4.92 6.41 -20.29
C ASP A 26 6.14 6.26 -19.36
N ALA A 27 5.90 6.06 -18.06
CA ALA A 27 6.95 5.87 -17.07
C ALA A 27 7.69 4.54 -17.29
N ALA A 28 6.96 3.45 -17.55
CA ALA A 28 7.55 2.14 -17.84
C ALA A 28 8.41 2.17 -19.11
N ALA A 29 7.98 2.90 -20.16
CA ALA A 29 8.70 3.01 -21.42
C ALA A 29 10.10 3.64 -21.30
N ILE A 30 10.34 4.43 -20.24
CA ILE A 30 11.64 5.04 -19.94
C ILE A 30 12.38 4.37 -18.77
N GLY A 31 11.91 3.20 -18.34
CA GLY A 31 12.61 2.34 -17.39
C GLY A 31 12.29 2.59 -15.92
N PHE A 32 11.15 3.20 -15.58
CA PHE A 32 10.68 3.23 -14.20
C PHE A 32 9.98 1.92 -13.80
N ASP A 33 10.18 1.51 -12.55
CA ASP A 33 9.69 0.23 -11.98
C ASP A 33 8.21 0.26 -11.56
N ASP A 34 7.46 1.33 -11.86
CA ASP A 34 6.05 1.46 -11.50
C ASP A 34 5.25 0.22 -11.92
N GLN A 35 5.53 -0.32 -13.12
CA GLN A 35 4.88 -1.51 -13.65
C GLN A 35 5.20 -2.77 -12.84
N LEU A 36 6.46 -2.95 -12.40
CA LEU A 36 6.85 -4.08 -11.56
C LEU A 36 6.01 -4.14 -10.28
N ILE A 37 5.83 -2.98 -9.63
CA ILE A 37 5.05 -2.90 -8.38
C ILE A 37 3.58 -3.23 -8.65
N TYR A 38 3.01 -2.74 -9.76
CA TYR A 38 1.64 -3.09 -10.16
C TYR A 38 1.46 -4.60 -10.40
N ASP A 39 2.44 -5.26 -11.01
CA ASP A 39 2.39 -6.69 -11.32
C ASP A 39 2.56 -7.56 -10.06
N GLU A 40 3.31 -7.09 -9.06
CA GLU A 40 3.52 -7.77 -7.78
C GLU A 40 2.30 -7.70 -6.84
N MET A 41 1.53 -6.61 -6.90
CA MET A 41 0.38 -6.40 -6.02
C MET A 41 -0.67 -7.52 -6.02
N PRO A 42 -1.17 -8.01 -7.18
CA PRO A 42 -2.22 -9.03 -7.21
C PRO A 42 -1.69 -10.44 -6.89
N LYS A 43 -0.38 -10.64 -6.82
CA LYS A 43 0.20 -11.97 -6.57
C LYS A 43 -0.07 -12.45 -5.15
N PRO A 44 -0.32 -13.76 -4.95
CA PRO A 44 -0.27 -14.40 -3.64
C PRO A 44 1.04 -14.06 -2.91
N LEU A 45 1.00 -13.96 -1.57
CA LEU A 45 2.16 -13.54 -0.76
C LEU A 45 3.39 -14.42 -0.99
N ASN A 46 3.19 -15.72 -1.23
CA ASN A 46 4.23 -16.71 -1.50
C ASN A 46 4.75 -16.71 -2.95
N GLU A 47 4.14 -15.93 -3.84
CA GLU A 47 4.53 -15.80 -5.25
C GLU A 47 5.14 -14.43 -5.57
N ARG A 48 5.24 -13.55 -4.57
CA ARG A 48 5.87 -12.25 -4.71
C ARG A 48 7.39 -12.38 -4.78
N LEU A 49 8.00 -11.48 -5.53
CA LEU A 49 9.44 -11.37 -5.71
C LEU A 49 10.17 -11.14 -4.38
N ILE A 50 9.57 -10.31 -3.52
CA ILE A 50 10.05 -10.07 -2.16
C ILE A 50 9.33 -11.05 -1.23
N PRO A 51 10.06 -11.94 -0.52
CA PRO A 51 9.46 -12.84 0.44
C PRO A 51 8.72 -12.08 1.54
N ILE A 52 7.48 -12.47 1.80
CA ILE A 52 6.66 -11.95 2.89
C ILE A 52 6.39 -13.09 3.87
N GLU A 53 6.99 -12.97 5.06
CA GLU A 53 6.86 -13.97 6.11
C GLU A 53 5.95 -13.45 7.22
N ARG A 54 4.97 -14.26 7.62
CA ARG A 54 4.10 -13.96 8.77
C ARG A 54 4.74 -14.54 10.03
N ALA A 55 5.15 -13.66 10.95
CA ALA A 55 5.47 -14.06 12.31
C ALA A 55 4.17 -14.23 13.12
N GLU A 56 4.01 -15.36 13.78
CA GLU A 56 2.89 -15.59 14.71
C GLU A 56 3.21 -15.03 16.10
N GLY A 57 2.18 -14.56 16.80
CA GLY A 57 2.33 -14.09 18.18
C GLY A 57 1.08 -13.40 18.71
N GLU A 58 0.64 -13.81 19.91
CA GLU A 58 -0.52 -13.24 20.60
C GLU A 58 -0.33 -11.73 20.91
N ALA A 59 0.92 -11.31 21.11
CA ALA A 59 1.29 -9.91 21.35
C ALA A 59 1.00 -9.00 20.15
N ALA A 60 0.97 -9.50 18.91
CA ALA A 60 0.61 -8.68 17.75
C ALA A 60 -0.87 -8.28 17.79
N LEU A 61 -1.74 -9.19 18.24
CA LEU A 61 -3.19 -8.94 18.35
C LEU A 61 -3.52 -7.99 19.50
N SER A 62 -2.72 -7.99 20.58
CA SER A 62 -2.96 -7.12 21.73
C SER A 62 -2.86 -5.63 21.36
N VAL A 63 -2.02 -5.26 20.40
CA VAL A 63 -1.91 -3.87 19.90
C VAL A 63 -3.20 -3.44 19.19
N PHE A 64 -3.82 -4.31 18.38
CA PHE A 64 -5.12 -4.01 17.77
C PHE A 64 -6.26 -3.97 18.79
N LYS A 65 -6.23 -4.81 19.83
CA LYS A 65 -7.19 -4.73 20.94
C LYS A 65 -7.06 -3.40 21.68
N ALA A 66 -5.84 -2.99 22.02
CA ALA A 66 -5.57 -1.71 22.67
C ALA A 66 -6.07 -0.51 21.83
N TRP A 67 -5.84 -0.52 20.51
CA TRP A 67 -6.42 0.49 19.63
C TRP A 67 -7.96 0.44 19.60
N THR A 68 -8.55 -0.75 19.70
CA THR A 68 -10.02 -0.92 19.72
C THR A 68 -10.63 -0.32 20.99
N GLU A 69 -9.99 -0.52 22.14
CA GLU A 69 -10.46 -0.06 23.46
C GLU A 69 -10.11 1.40 23.76
N LYS A 70 -9.18 2.02 23.03
CA LYS A 70 -8.82 3.44 23.18
C LYS A 70 -10.03 4.35 22.92
N MET A 71 -10.58 4.94 23.99
CA MET A 71 -11.80 5.76 23.95
C MET A 71 -11.62 7.09 23.20
N ASP A 72 -10.43 7.68 23.26
CA ASP A 72 -10.07 8.97 22.69
C ASP A 72 -9.25 8.82 21.38
N LYS A 73 -9.45 7.73 20.63
CA LYS A 73 -8.76 7.53 19.35
C LYS A 73 -9.34 8.38 18.24
N VAL A 74 -8.47 8.90 17.39
CA VAL A 74 -8.83 9.53 16.12
C VAL A 74 -8.87 8.44 15.05
N ARG A 75 -9.97 8.35 14.31
CA ARG A 75 -10.12 7.38 13.20
C ARG A 75 -9.44 7.91 11.94
N TYR A 76 -8.88 6.99 11.15
CA TYR A 76 -8.24 7.28 9.87
C TYR A 76 -9.14 7.00 8.69
#